data_AF-A0A662DCK1-F1
#
_entry.id   AF-A0A662DCK1-F1
#
_cell.length_a   1.000
_cell.length_b   1.000
_cell.length_c   1.000
_cell.angle_alpha   90.00
_cell.angle_beta   90.00
_cell.angle_gamma   90.00
#
_symmetry.space_group_name_H-M   'P 1'
#
loop_
_entity.id
_entity.type
_entity.pdbx_description
1 polymer ?
#
loop_
_entity_poly.entity_id
_entity_poly.type
_entity_poly.pdbx_seq_one_letter_code
_entity_poly.pdbx_strand_id
1 'polypeptide(L)'
;MDRECAIRAEKANFDIIELQFGHGYLVAQFPSPAVNDRKDEYGGSFENRVRFSLEILRAIKEAVSLPIIVRISRDEMIPEGIKLEEMEKFAKLLEKEGALAIHVSAGTVCSNPPWFFQHMFIPKRKIWEMANRL
;
A
#
# COMPACT_ATOMS: atom_id res chain seq x y z
N MET A 1 13.65 -8.73 6.49
CA MET A 1 12.67 -9.82 6.72
C MET A 1 11.95 -10.18 5.43
N ASP A 2 11.49 -9.19 4.66
CA ASP A 2 10.68 -9.44 3.46
C ASP A 2 11.44 -10.12 2.31
N ARG A 3 12.74 -9.83 2.16
CA ARG A 3 13.61 -10.46 1.16
C ARG A 3 13.63 -11.99 1.25
N GLU A 4 13.81 -12.52 2.47
CA GLU A 4 13.84 -13.97 2.70
C GLU A 4 12.46 -14.60 2.46
N CYS A 5 11.37 -13.89 2.79
CA CYS A 5 10.02 -14.34 2.49
C CYS A 5 9.76 -14.43 0.98
N ALA A 6 10.21 -13.43 0.21
CA ALA A 6 10.10 -13.44 -1.25
C ALA A 6 10.88 -14.61 -1.88
N ILE A 7 12.13 -14.83 -1.44
CA ILE A 7 12.94 -15.97 -1.91
C ILE A 7 12.26 -17.30 -1.61
N ARG A 8 11.63 -17.43 -0.43
CA ARG A 8 10.85 -18.64 -0.10
C ARG A 8 9.62 -18.80 -0.99
N ALA A 9 8.92 -17.71 -1.33
CA ALA A 9 7.79 -17.75 -2.25
C ALA A 9 8.23 -18.20 -3.65
N GLU A 10 9.34 -17.67 -4.16
CA GLU A 10 9.90 -18.12 -5.44
C GLU A 10 10.29 -19.60 -5.41
N LYS A 11 10.97 -20.06 -4.36
CA LYS A 11 11.31 -21.48 -4.16
C LYS A 11 10.08 -22.38 -4.02
N ALA A 12 8.98 -21.85 -3.53
CA ALA A 12 7.69 -22.56 -3.42
C ALA A 12 6.87 -22.50 -4.73
N ASN A 13 7.42 -21.91 -5.80
CA ASN A 13 6.83 -21.87 -7.13
C ASN A 13 5.49 -21.11 -7.19
N PHE A 14 5.37 -20.03 -6.40
CA PHE A 14 4.30 -19.05 -6.58
C PHE A 14 4.49 -18.27 -7.87
N ASP A 15 3.40 -17.90 -8.55
CA ASP A 15 3.46 -17.15 -9.81
C ASP A 15 3.72 -15.65 -9.62
N ILE A 16 3.26 -15.06 -8.51
CA ILE A 16 3.26 -13.62 -8.26
C ILE A 16 3.43 -13.35 -6.76
N ILE A 17 4.08 -12.24 -6.41
CA ILE A 17 4.10 -11.71 -5.04
C ILE A 17 3.25 -10.45 -4.97
N GLU A 18 2.32 -10.37 -4.00
CA GLU A 18 1.62 -9.13 -3.66
C GLU A 18 2.21 -8.51 -2.39
N LEU A 19 2.65 -7.25 -2.47
CA LEU A 19 3.09 -6.47 -1.31
C LEU A 19 1.94 -5.68 -0.71
N GLN A 20 1.67 -5.91 0.57
CA GLN A 20 0.59 -5.26 1.31
C GLN A 20 1.04 -3.88 1.84
N PHE A 21 0.88 -2.84 1.02
CA PHE A 21 1.20 -1.44 1.35
C PHE A 21 -0.05 -0.58 1.63
N GLY A 22 -1.21 -1.21 1.80
CA GLY A 22 -2.48 -0.56 2.13
C GLY A 22 -2.99 -0.93 3.53
N HIS A 23 -4.19 -0.43 3.84
CA HIS A 23 -5.01 -0.80 5.00
C HIS A 23 -4.45 -0.46 6.39
N GLY A 24 -3.48 0.45 6.49
CA GLY A 24 -2.91 0.89 7.78
C GLY A 24 -1.96 -0.13 8.42
N TYR A 25 -1.58 -1.19 7.71
CA TYR A 25 -0.49 -2.07 8.13
C TYR A 25 0.86 -1.32 8.08
N LEU A 26 1.93 -1.98 8.55
CA LEU A 26 3.23 -1.35 8.78
C LEU A 26 3.68 -0.43 7.63
N VAL A 27 3.69 -0.92 6.38
CA VAL A 27 4.17 -0.10 5.26
C VAL A 27 3.21 1.06 4.96
N ALA A 28 1.90 0.86 5.10
CA ALA A 28 0.91 1.92 4.90
C ALA A 28 1.01 3.05 5.94
N GLN A 29 1.57 2.77 7.12
CA GLN A 29 1.79 3.79 8.16
C GLN A 29 2.84 4.82 7.74
N PHE A 30 3.84 4.44 6.93
CA PHE A 30 4.91 5.36 6.53
C PHE A 30 4.41 6.48 5.60
N PRO A 31 3.68 6.19 4.50
CA PRO A 31 3.05 7.21 3.69
C PRO A 31 1.99 8.03 4.44
N SER A 32 1.37 7.53 5.51
CA SER A 32 0.28 8.24 6.17
C SER A 32 0.77 9.37 7.09
N PRO A 33 0.39 10.64 6.83
CA PRO A 33 0.74 11.75 7.72
C PRO A 33 -0.03 11.70 9.06
N ALA A 34 -1.12 10.92 9.15
CA ALA A 34 -1.89 10.77 10.37
C ALA A 34 -1.15 10.00 11.48
N VAL A 35 -0.20 9.14 11.10
CA VAL A 35 0.49 8.24 12.02
C VAL A 35 2.02 8.30 11.93
N ASN A 36 2.59 8.83 10.84
CA ASN A 36 4.03 9.04 10.71
C ASN A 36 4.42 10.47 11.11
N ASP A 37 4.74 10.65 12.39
CA ASP A 37 5.23 11.91 12.98
C ASP A 37 6.77 11.96 13.10
N ARG A 38 7.47 11.06 12.40
CA ARG A 38 8.93 10.98 12.43
C ARG A 38 9.57 12.27 11.90
N LYS A 39 10.73 12.58 12.46
CA LYS A 39 11.56 13.75 12.09
C LYS A 39 12.86 13.38 11.39
N ASP A 40 13.01 12.12 11.02
CA ASP A 40 14.16 11.61 10.28
C ASP A 40 13.85 11.48 8.78
N GLU A 41 14.74 10.82 8.05
CA GLU A 41 14.66 10.62 6.60
C GLU A 41 13.47 9.75 6.12
N TYR A 42 12.68 9.20 7.05
CA TYR A 42 11.47 8.42 6.77
C TYR A 42 10.17 9.16 7.14
N GLY A 43 10.24 10.41 7.59
CA GLY A 43 9.07 11.22 7.96
C GLY A 43 9.12 12.66 7.45
N GLY A 44 8.04 13.40 7.71
CA GLY A 44 7.88 14.78 7.26
C GLY A 44 7.41 14.86 5.80
N SER A 45 8.34 15.14 4.88
CA SER A 45 7.99 15.33 3.46
C SER A 45 7.41 14.05 2.84
N PHE A 46 6.64 14.19 1.76
CA PHE A 46 6.09 13.05 1.03
C PHE A 46 7.20 12.09 0.57
N GLU A 47 8.30 12.62 0.05
CA GLU A 47 9.45 11.85 -0.45
C GLU A 47 10.08 10.99 0.65
N ASN A 48 10.17 11.52 1.87
CA ASN A 48 10.68 10.78 3.02
C ASN A 48 9.66 9.72 3.48
N ARG A 49 8.38 10.07 3.55
CA ARG A 49 7.31 9.16 3.97
C ARG A 49 7.19 7.93 3.05
N VAL A 50 7.41 8.08 1.74
CA VAL A 50 7.33 6.95 0.80
C VAL A 50 8.64 6.14 0.69
N ARG A 51 9.77 6.68 1.20
CA ARG A 51 11.11 6.09 1.08
C ARG A 51 11.16 4.63 1.49
N PHE A 52 10.67 4.32 2.69
CA PHE A 52 10.68 2.98 3.24
C PHE A 52 9.95 1.96 2.35
N SER A 53 8.80 2.38 1.78
CA SER A 53 8.01 1.52 0.89
C SER A 53 8.77 1.20 -0.40
N LEU A 54 9.46 2.20 -0.97
CA LEU A 54 10.25 2.04 -2.19
C LEU A 54 11.49 1.18 -1.94
N GLU A 55 12.14 1.33 -0.79
CA GLU A 55 13.28 0.49 -0.39
C GLU A 55 12.90 -0.98 -0.25
N ILE A 56 11.72 -1.28 0.33
CA ILE A 56 11.19 -2.66 0.39
C ILE A 56 10.99 -3.22 -1.02
N LEU A 57 10.30 -2.46 -1.90
CA LEU A 57 10.03 -2.92 -3.27
C LEU A 57 11.34 -3.21 -4.02
N ARG A 58 12.31 -2.30 -3.96
CA ARG A 58 13.64 -2.49 -4.59
C ARG A 58 14.34 -3.73 -4.04
N ALA A 59 14.43 -3.87 -2.71
CA ALA A 59 15.12 -4.98 -2.08
C ALA A 59 14.51 -6.34 -2.42
N ILE A 60 13.18 -6.41 -2.58
CA ILE A 60 12.49 -7.64 -3.02
C ILE A 60 12.72 -7.86 -4.51
N LYS A 61 12.61 -6.83 -5.34
CA LYS A 61 12.80 -6.94 -6.79
C LYS A 61 14.21 -7.37 -7.18
N GLU A 62 15.22 -6.97 -6.41
CA GLU A 62 16.60 -7.44 -6.57
C GLU A 62 16.82 -8.89 -6.15
N ALA A 63 15.91 -9.46 -5.35
CA ALA A 63 16.10 -10.78 -4.75
C ALA A 63 15.39 -11.92 -5.47
N VAL A 64 14.37 -11.62 -6.27
CA VAL A 64 13.55 -12.62 -6.98
C VAL A 64 13.19 -12.17 -8.39
N SER A 65 12.94 -13.13 -9.28
CA SER A 65 12.50 -12.88 -10.66
C SER A 65 10.98 -12.78 -10.79
N LEU A 66 10.23 -13.15 -9.75
CA LEU A 66 8.77 -13.11 -9.77
C LEU A 66 8.23 -11.69 -10.06
N PRO A 67 7.11 -11.57 -10.78
CA PRO A 67 6.35 -10.33 -10.85
C PRO A 67 5.84 -9.90 -9.47
N ILE A 68 5.85 -8.59 -9.24
CA ILE A 68 5.41 -8.00 -7.98
C ILE A 68 4.22 -7.09 -8.25
N ILE A 69 3.11 -7.34 -7.56
CA ILE A 69 1.96 -6.46 -7.49
C ILE A 69 2.03 -5.71 -6.15
N VAL A 70 1.68 -4.43 -6.14
CA VAL A 70 1.64 -3.65 -4.90
C VAL A 70 0.22 -3.24 -4.59
N ARG A 71 -0.26 -3.59 -3.40
CA ARG A 71 -1.59 -3.23 -2.93
C ARG A 71 -1.54 -1.98 -2.07
N ILE A 72 -2.27 -0.94 -2.45
CA ILE A 72 -2.30 0.36 -1.75
C ILE A 72 -3.73 0.79 -1.39
N SER A 73 -3.86 1.68 -0.41
CA SER A 73 -5.14 2.34 -0.09
C SER A 73 -5.21 3.69 -0.79
N ARG A 74 -6.08 3.86 -1.79
CA ARG A 74 -6.30 5.10 -2.55
C ARG A 74 -6.46 6.33 -1.65
N ASP A 75 -7.26 6.20 -0.62
CA ASP A 75 -7.55 7.21 0.39
C ASP A 75 -7.74 6.46 1.71
N GLU A 76 -7.13 6.91 2.80
CA GLU A 76 -7.34 6.29 4.11
C GLU A 76 -8.72 6.58 4.71
N MET A 77 -9.49 7.48 4.11
CA MET A 77 -10.84 7.87 4.54
C MET A 77 -10.88 8.42 5.98
N ILE A 78 -9.78 9.05 6.39
CA ILE A 78 -9.65 9.82 7.63
C ILE A 78 -9.19 11.25 7.29
N PRO A 79 -9.60 12.29 8.04
CA PRO A 79 -9.29 13.68 7.70
C PRO A 79 -7.80 13.95 7.49
N GLU A 80 -6.95 13.52 8.42
CA GLU A 80 -5.49 13.77 8.42
C GLU A 80 -4.67 12.66 7.71
N GLY A 81 -5.35 11.76 6.99
CA GLY A 81 -4.70 10.62 6.33
C GLY A 81 -4.16 10.95 4.95
N ILE A 82 -3.47 9.98 4.35
CA ILE A 82 -3.01 10.14 2.96
C ILE A 82 -4.21 10.20 2.01
N LYS A 83 -4.13 11.12 1.04
CA LYS A 83 -5.18 11.43 0.06
C LYS A 83 -4.82 10.97 -1.34
N LEU A 84 -5.82 10.99 -2.21
CA LEU A 84 -5.73 10.55 -3.60
C LEU A 84 -4.55 11.18 -4.34
N GLU A 85 -4.32 12.48 -4.19
CA GLU A 85 -3.31 13.23 -4.94
C GLU A 85 -1.89 12.79 -4.60
N GLU A 86 -1.62 12.47 -3.33
CA GLU A 86 -0.35 11.89 -2.90
C GLU A 86 -0.23 10.43 -3.33
N MET A 87 -1.34 9.69 -3.25
CA MET A 87 -1.36 8.27 -3.59
C MET A 87 -1.20 8.01 -5.10
N GLU A 88 -1.65 8.92 -5.97
CA GLU A 88 -1.38 8.91 -7.41
C GLU A 88 0.12 9.12 -7.71
N LYS A 89 0.77 10.04 -6.99
CA LYS A 89 2.23 10.22 -7.10
C LYS A 89 2.96 8.97 -6.62
N PHE A 90 2.51 8.36 -5.53
CA PHE A 90 3.09 7.14 -5.00
C PHE A 90 2.94 5.97 -5.97
N ALA A 91 1.77 5.80 -6.61
CA ALA A 91 1.55 4.77 -7.62
C ALA A 91 2.53 4.90 -8.80
N LYS A 92 2.78 6.13 -9.28
CA LYS A 92 3.78 6.40 -10.35
C LYS A 92 5.21 6.07 -9.90
N LEU A 93 5.54 6.31 -8.63
CA LEU A 93 6.84 5.92 -8.09
C LEU A 93 6.97 4.39 -8.03
N LEU A 94 5.94 3.67 -7.57
CA LEU A 94 5.94 2.21 -7.54
C LEU A 94 6.09 1.58 -8.93
N GLU A 95 5.39 2.12 -9.93
CA GLU A 95 5.55 1.72 -11.34
C GLU A 95 7.00 1.92 -11.81
N LYS A 96 7.57 3.10 -11.54
CA LYS A 96 8.96 3.42 -11.90
C LYS A 96 9.97 2.47 -11.24
N GLU A 97 9.70 2.01 -10.02
CA GLU A 97 10.54 1.05 -9.29
C GLU A 97 10.30 -0.41 -9.69
N GLY A 98 9.41 -0.68 -10.67
CA GLY A 98 9.23 -1.99 -11.26
C GLY A 98 8.09 -2.83 -10.69
N ALA A 99 7.10 -2.21 -10.04
CA ALA A 99 5.82 -2.87 -9.76
C ALA A 99 5.11 -3.22 -11.08
N LEU A 100 4.69 -4.48 -11.26
CA LEU A 100 3.99 -4.93 -12.46
C LEU A 100 2.56 -4.36 -12.52
N ALA A 101 1.89 -4.29 -11.38
CA ALA A 101 0.54 -3.77 -11.28
C ALA A 101 0.29 -3.16 -9.90
N ILE A 102 -0.69 -2.26 -9.84
CA ILE A 102 -1.15 -1.64 -8.60
C ILE A 102 -2.55 -2.14 -8.28
N HIS A 103 -2.68 -2.85 -7.16
CA HIS A 103 -3.98 -3.28 -6.62
C HIS A 103 -4.53 -2.17 -5.74
N VAL A 104 -5.54 -1.46 -6.24
CA VAL A 104 -6.12 -0.29 -5.55
C VAL A 104 -7.27 -0.72 -4.62
N SER A 105 -7.14 -0.39 -3.34
CA SER A 105 -8.17 -0.50 -2.31
C SER A 105 -8.46 0.88 -1.70
N ALA A 106 -9.23 1.00 -0.62
CA ALA A 106 -9.42 2.24 0.14
C ALA A 106 -9.58 1.96 1.64
N GLY A 107 -9.30 2.96 2.48
CA GLY A 107 -9.47 2.98 3.92
C GLY A 107 -8.33 2.36 4.75
N THR A 108 -8.52 2.36 6.07
CA THR A 108 -7.61 1.78 7.06
C THR A 108 -8.35 0.89 8.07
N VAL A 109 -7.75 -0.22 8.49
CA VAL A 109 -8.38 -1.21 9.39
C VAL A 109 -8.79 -0.59 10.73
N CYS A 110 -8.03 0.39 11.24
CA CYS A 110 -8.27 0.98 12.55
C CYS A 110 -9.47 1.96 12.55
N SER A 111 -9.64 2.73 11.48
CA SER A 111 -10.62 3.83 11.43
C SER A 111 -11.85 3.50 10.59
N ASN A 112 -11.72 2.54 9.67
CA ASN A 112 -12.79 2.12 8.77
C ASN A 112 -13.02 0.58 8.84
N PRO A 113 -12.99 -0.10 10.00
CA PRO A 113 -13.18 -1.55 10.07
C PRO A 113 -14.49 -2.05 9.45
N PRO A 114 -15.65 -1.37 9.62
CA PRO A 114 -16.90 -1.77 8.98
C PRO A 114 -16.76 -1.98 7.45
N TRP A 115 -15.91 -1.19 6.80
CA TRP A 115 -15.81 -1.15 5.35
C TRP A 115 -15.09 -2.39 4.77
N PHE A 116 -14.32 -3.09 5.60
CA PHE A 116 -13.60 -4.32 5.25
C PHE A 116 -14.30 -5.57 5.80
N PHE A 117 -14.78 -5.46 7.04
CA PHE A 117 -15.56 -6.49 7.69
C PHE A 117 -17.03 -6.16 7.43
N GLN A 118 -17.52 -6.52 6.24
CA GLN A 118 -18.94 -6.39 5.92
C GLN A 118 -19.77 -7.24 6.88
N HIS A 119 -20.13 -6.64 8.00
CA HIS A 119 -21.21 -7.14 8.82
C HIS A 119 -22.51 -6.97 8.04
N MET A 120 -23.46 -7.89 8.23
CA MET A 120 -24.76 -7.91 7.52
C MET A 120 -25.59 -6.61 7.66
N PHE A 121 -25.13 -5.65 8.47
CA PHE A 121 -25.78 -4.38 8.77
C PHE A 121 -25.23 -3.16 8.01
N ILE A 122 -24.22 -3.31 7.12
CA ILE A 122 -23.75 -2.18 6.28
C ILE A 122 -24.48 -2.18 4.94
N PRO A 123 -24.95 -1.02 4.45
CA PRO A 123 -25.43 -0.90 3.08
C PRO A 123 -24.37 -1.38 2.08
N LYS A 124 -24.73 -2.37 1.24
CA LYS A 124 -23.91 -2.79 0.11
C LYS A 124 -23.57 -1.54 -0.74
N ARG A 125 -22.34 -1.50 -1.31
CA ARG A 125 -21.87 -0.60 -2.41
C ARG A 125 -20.95 0.59 -2.05
N LYS A 126 -20.52 0.82 -0.81
CA LYS A 126 -19.72 2.04 -0.57
C LYS A 126 -18.39 2.13 -1.33
N ILE A 127 -17.68 1.01 -1.55
CA ILE A 127 -16.44 0.97 -2.37
C ILE A 127 -16.76 1.02 -3.88
N TRP A 128 -17.98 0.61 -4.28
CA TRP A 128 -18.40 0.55 -5.69
C TRP A 128 -18.48 1.94 -6.34
N GLU A 129 -18.98 2.93 -5.59
CA GLU A 129 -19.03 4.32 -6.08
C GLU A 129 -17.63 4.91 -6.30
N MET A 130 -16.64 4.46 -5.53
CA MET A 130 -15.23 4.88 -5.67
C MET A 130 -14.56 4.22 -6.87
N ALA A 131 -14.89 2.95 -7.16
CA ALA A 131 -14.35 2.21 -8.30
C ALA A 131 -14.77 2.83 -9.65
N ASN A 132 -15.95 3.44 -9.73
CA ASN A 132 -16.46 4.09 -10.94
C ASN A 132 -15.80 5.43 -11.30
N ARG A 133 -14.83 5.90 -10.51
CA ARG A 133 -14.11 7.18 -10.73
C ARG A 133 -12.65 6.97 -11.14
N LEU A 134 -12.37 5.84 -11.77
CA LEU A 134 -11.11 5.49 -12.43
C LEU A 134 -11.36 5.38 -13.92
#